data_AF-A0A660NJ35-F1
#
_entry.id   AF-A0A660NJ35-F1
#
_cell.length_a   1.000
_cell.length_b   1.000
_cell.length_c   1.000
_cell.angle_alpha   90.00
_cell.angle_beta   90.00
_cell.angle_gamma   90.00
#
_symmetry.space_group_name_H-M   'P 1'
#
loop_
_entity.id
_entity.type
_entity.pdbx_description
1 polymer ?
#
loop_
_entity_poly.entity_id
_entity_poly.type
_entity_poly.pdbx_seq_one_letter_code
_entity_poly.pdbx_strand_id
1 'polypeptide(L)'
;MNAQDLSILSMITNASVLAQAVMALLLVISLVSWTIIFRKWFTIKSAQRATNRFEEKFWQGAELNALYQEVSHASKDPGPMARIFEAGMKEFRRARQNGATGGADASNVVLAPASRAMRAAFQREMDALESSLAFLASAGSVSPYIGLFGTVWGIMNAFRGL
;
A
#
# COMPACT_ATOMS: atom_id res chain seq x y z
N MET A 1 19.02 -16.03 -46.35
CA MET A 1 18.21 -15.33 -45.32
C MET A 1 18.61 -15.95 -43.99
N ASN A 2 19.51 -15.29 -43.26
CA ASN A 2 20.19 -15.92 -42.12
C ASN A 2 19.32 -15.80 -40.88
N ALA A 3 19.28 -16.85 -40.04
CA ALA A 3 18.55 -16.85 -38.77
C ALA A 3 19.00 -15.71 -37.81
N GLN A 4 20.13 -15.07 -38.08
CA GLN A 4 20.62 -13.89 -37.37
C GLN A 4 19.75 -12.63 -37.61
N ASP A 5 19.12 -12.51 -38.78
CA ASP A 5 18.22 -11.38 -39.10
C ASP A 5 16.90 -11.45 -38.30
N LEU A 6 16.52 -12.65 -37.84
CA LEU A 6 15.32 -12.92 -37.04
C LEU A 6 15.57 -12.90 -35.52
N SER A 7 16.78 -12.55 -35.07
CA SER A 7 17.03 -12.36 -33.64
C SER A 7 16.18 -11.20 -33.11
N ILE A 8 15.44 -11.40 -32.02
CA ILE A 8 14.64 -10.35 -31.35
C ILE A 8 15.50 -9.11 -31.09
N LEU A 9 16.78 -9.32 -30.77
CA LEU A 9 17.74 -8.25 -30.56
C LEU A 9 17.99 -7.45 -31.85
N SER A 10 18.16 -8.14 -32.99
CA SER A 10 18.32 -7.52 -34.32
C SER A 10 17.11 -6.66 -34.69
N MET A 11 15.89 -7.18 -34.48
CA MET A 11 14.67 -6.43 -34.78
C MET A 11 14.52 -5.18 -33.92
N ILE A 12 14.93 -5.24 -32.65
CA ILE A 12 14.94 -4.09 -31.74
C ILE A 12 16.02 -3.08 -32.16
N THR A 13 17.24 -3.53 -32.49
CA THR A 13 18.34 -2.63 -32.89
C THR A 13 18.09 -1.94 -34.22
N ASN A 14 17.33 -2.57 -35.13
CA ASN A 14 16.91 -1.97 -36.40
C ASN A 14 15.68 -1.06 -36.27
N ALA A 15 15.00 -1.05 -35.12
CA ALA A 15 13.88 -0.15 -34.87
C ALA A 15 14.37 1.30 -34.67
N SER A 16 13.49 2.28 -34.90
CA SER A 16 13.80 3.69 -34.65
C SER A 16 14.25 3.93 -33.19
N VAL A 17 15.17 4.86 -32.98
CA VAL A 17 15.67 5.24 -31.63
C VAL A 17 14.52 5.55 -30.67
N LEU A 18 13.44 6.17 -31.16
CA LEU A 18 12.25 6.44 -30.35
C LEU A 18 11.53 5.16 -29.92
N ALA A 19 11.34 4.19 -30.82
CA ALA A 19 10.71 2.92 -30.49
C ALA A 19 11.53 2.13 -29.45
N GLN A 20 12.86 2.15 -29.56
CA GLN A 20 13.76 1.58 -28.56
C GLN A 20 13.60 2.25 -27.19
N ALA A 21 13.50 3.59 -27.15
CA ALA A 21 13.26 4.34 -25.92
C ALA A 21 11.91 4.00 -25.27
N VAL A 22 10.84 3.86 -26.07
CA VAL A 22 9.51 3.45 -25.59
C VAL A 22 9.55 2.05 -24.98
N MET A 23 10.18 1.09 -25.65
CA MET A 23 10.33 -0.27 -25.12
C MET A 23 11.15 -0.30 -23.82
N ALA A 24 12.24 0.46 -23.76
CA ALA A 24 13.07 0.57 -22.56
C ALA A 24 12.29 1.18 -21.39
N LEU A 25 11.50 2.24 -21.64
CA LEU A 25 10.64 2.86 -20.64
C LEU A 25 9.60 1.87 -20.09
N LEU A 26 8.91 1.14 -20.97
CA LEU A 26 7.93 0.13 -20.56
C LEU A 26 8.57 -0.99 -19.74
N LEU A 27 9.80 -1.40 -20.08
CA LEU A 27 10.56 -2.39 -19.31
C LEU A 27 10.88 -1.88 -17.91
N VAL A 28 11.33 -0.63 -17.77
CA VAL A 28 11.58 -0.01 -16.45
C VAL A 28 10.30 0.06 -15.63
N ILE A 29 9.19 0.53 -16.21
CA ILE A 29 7.88 0.59 -15.53
C ILE A 29 7.44 -0.80 -15.06
N SER A 30 7.67 -1.83 -15.88
CA SER A 30 7.38 -3.23 -15.52
C SER A 30 8.21 -3.68 -14.31
N LEU A 31 9.53 -3.45 -14.31
CA LEU A 31 10.41 -3.82 -13.18
C LEU A 31 10.02 -3.11 -11.88
N VAL A 32 9.70 -1.82 -11.94
CA VAL A 32 9.23 -1.04 -10.79
C VAL A 32 7.90 -1.61 -10.28
N SER A 33 6.97 -1.94 -11.19
CA SER A 33 5.66 -2.48 -10.83
C SER A 33 5.79 -3.80 -10.07
N TRP A 34 6.61 -4.73 -10.58
CA TRP A 34 6.93 -5.99 -9.90
C TRP A 34 7.54 -5.77 -8.51
N THR A 35 8.49 -4.84 -8.39
CA THR A 35 9.11 -4.50 -7.12
C THR A 35 8.08 -4.03 -6.09
N ILE A 36 7.14 -3.17 -6.50
CA ILE A 36 6.06 -2.69 -5.61
C ILE A 36 5.10 -3.82 -5.25
N ILE A 37 4.73 -4.70 -6.20
CA ILE A 37 3.84 -5.84 -5.95
C ILE A 37 4.43 -6.76 -4.88
N PHE A 38 5.69 -7.17 -5.01
CA PHE A 38 6.33 -8.04 -4.02
C PHE A 38 6.43 -7.39 -2.65
N ARG A 39 6.82 -6.10 -2.59
CA ARG A 39 6.88 -5.35 -1.34
C ARG A 39 5.51 -5.30 -0.67
N LYS A 40 4.46 -4.97 -1.42
CA LYS A 40 3.09 -4.88 -0.90
C LYS A 40 2.55 -6.20 -0.43
N TRP A 41 2.81 -7.28 -1.17
CA TRP A 41 2.47 -8.63 -0.72
C TRP A 41 3.06 -8.89 0.67
N PHE A 42 4.36 -8.66 0.84
CA PHE A 42 5.02 -8.92 2.13
C PHE A 42 4.47 -8.04 3.26
N THR A 43 4.27 -6.74 3.00
CA THR A 43 3.66 -5.81 3.98
C THR A 43 2.28 -6.26 4.41
N ILE A 44 1.37 -6.56 3.47
CA ILE A 44 0.00 -6.98 3.77
C ILE A 44 -0.01 -8.31 4.52
N LYS A 45 0.82 -9.27 4.10
CA LYS A 45 0.93 -10.57 4.77
C LYS A 45 1.46 -10.45 6.19
N SER A 46 2.42 -9.56 6.42
CA SER A 46 2.95 -9.26 7.75
C SER A 46 1.89 -8.57 8.63
N ALA A 47 1.20 -7.57 8.09
CA ALA A 47 0.10 -6.86 8.76
C ALA A 47 -1.02 -7.82 9.18
N GLN A 48 -1.47 -8.70 8.27
CA GLN A 48 -2.52 -9.68 8.55
C GLN A 48 -2.11 -10.64 9.69
N ARG A 49 -0.86 -11.13 9.65
CA ARG A 49 -0.35 -12.01 10.72
C ARG A 49 -0.30 -11.31 12.07
N ALA A 50 0.14 -10.05 12.11
CA ALA A 50 0.19 -9.28 13.34
C ALA A 50 -1.22 -9.00 13.88
N THR A 51 -2.17 -8.65 13.01
CA THR A 51 -3.59 -8.46 13.36
C THR A 51 -4.19 -9.73 13.95
N ASN A 52 -4.04 -10.89 13.29
CA ASN A 52 -4.59 -12.15 13.80
C ASN A 52 -4.03 -12.51 15.18
N ARG A 53 -2.73 -12.30 15.41
CA ARG A 53 -2.09 -12.55 16.72
C ARG A 53 -2.62 -11.63 17.81
N PHE A 54 -2.85 -10.36 17.48
CA PHE A 54 -3.41 -9.39 18.42
C PHE A 54 -4.87 -9.72 18.73
N GLU A 55 -5.66 -10.04 17.71
CA GLU A 55 -7.06 -10.43 17.84
C GLU A 55 -7.22 -11.67 18.72
N GLU A 56 -6.39 -12.70 18.53
CA GLU A 56 -6.40 -13.90 19.37
C GLU A 56 -6.16 -13.56 20.86
N LYS A 57 -5.16 -12.71 21.16
CA LYS A 57 -4.89 -12.24 22.53
C LYS A 57 -6.05 -11.42 23.11
N PHE A 58 -6.67 -10.58 22.28
CA PHE A 58 -7.80 -9.76 22.69
C PHE A 58 -9.00 -10.63 23.10
N TRP A 59 -9.32 -11.67 22.31
CA TRP A 59 -10.46 -12.56 22.58
C TRP A 59 -10.19 -13.60 23.68
N GLN A 60 -8.94 -13.92 23.98
CA GLN A 60 -8.56 -14.82 25.09
C GLN A 60 -8.83 -14.26 26.50
N GLY A 61 -9.49 -13.09 26.61
CA GLY A 61 -9.85 -12.49 27.89
C GLY A 61 -8.72 -11.67 28.51
N ALA A 62 -7.78 -11.17 27.70
CA ALA A 62 -6.76 -10.26 28.20
C ALA A 62 -7.41 -8.99 28.79
N GLU A 63 -7.04 -8.66 30.02
CA GLU A 63 -7.36 -7.37 30.65
C GLU A 63 -6.95 -6.23 29.71
N LEU A 64 -7.90 -5.38 29.29
CA LEU A 64 -7.65 -4.31 28.32
C LEU A 64 -6.50 -3.38 28.75
N ASN A 65 -6.35 -3.16 30.06
CA ASN A 65 -5.27 -2.35 30.62
C ASN A 65 -3.90 -3.05 30.48
N ALA A 66 -3.84 -4.36 30.71
CA ALA A 66 -2.61 -5.15 30.54
C ALA A 66 -2.22 -5.21 29.06
N LEU A 67 -3.18 -5.44 28.18
CA LEU A 67 -2.96 -5.45 26.72
C LEU A 67 -2.48 -4.09 26.22
N TYR A 68 -3.03 -2.99 26.76
CA TYR A 68 -2.55 -1.65 26.44
C TYR A 68 -1.09 -1.45 26.86
N GLN A 69 -0.71 -1.87 28.06
CA GLN A 69 0.67 -1.74 28.53
C GLN A 69 1.63 -2.57 27.65
N GLU A 70 1.24 -3.79 27.28
CA GLU A 70 2.02 -4.64 26.39
C GLU A 70 2.26 -3.95 25.03
N VAL A 71 1.20 -3.39 24.43
CA VAL A 71 1.29 -2.71 23.14
C VAL A 71 2.10 -1.41 23.22
N SER A 72 1.88 -0.60 24.26
CA SER A 72 2.55 0.70 24.41
C SER A 72 4.04 0.57 24.76
N HIS A 73 4.44 -0.53 25.39
CA HIS A 73 5.84 -0.83 25.72
C HIS A 73 6.49 -1.83 24.76
N ALA A 74 5.81 -2.25 23.69
CA ALA A 74 6.35 -3.18 22.72
C ALA A 74 7.56 -2.58 22.00
N SER A 75 8.71 -3.23 22.08
CA SER A 75 9.92 -2.82 21.32
C SER A 75 9.84 -3.14 19.82
N LYS A 76 8.85 -3.94 19.41
CA LYS A 76 8.58 -4.31 18.02
C LYS A 76 7.22 -3.79 17.62
N ASP A 77 7.06 -3.48 16.33
CA ASP A 77 5.77 -3.06 15.77
C ASP A 77 4.68 -4.10 16.10
N PRO A 78 3.68 -3.73 16.94
CA PRO A 78 2.65 -4.65 17.40
C PRO A 78 1.60 -4.92 16.30
N GLY A 79 1.68 -4.21 15.17
CA GLY A 79 0.81 -4.35 14.02
C GLY A 79 -0.32 -3.33 13.96
N PRO A 80 -1.04 -3.26 12.82
CA PRO A 80 -2.03 -2.21 12.59
C PRO A 80 -3.17 -2.22 13.60
N MET A 81 -3.73 -3.41 13.89
CA MET A 81 -4.85 -3.55 14.83
C MET A 81 -4.46 -3.13 16.26
N ALA A 82 -3.25 -3.47 16.69
CA ALA A 82 -2.74 -3.07 17.99
C ALA A 82 -2.55 -1.55 18.09
N ARG A 83 -2.05 -0.89 17.04
CA ARG A 83 -1.91 0.57 16.98
C ARG A 83 -3.26 1.29 17.00
N ILE A 84 -4.29 0.73 16.34
CA ILE A 84 -5.66 1.24 16.41
C ILE A 84 -6.20 1.12 17.84
N PHE A 85 -6.01 -0.04 18.49
CA PHE A 85 -6.40 -0.25 19.89
C PHE A 85 -5.68 0.71 20.84
N GLU A 86 -4.37 0.89 20.68
CA GLU A 86 -3.57 1.83 21.48
C GLU A 86 -4.11 3.26 21.36
N ALA A 87 -4.42 3.72 20.15
CA ALA A 87 -4.98 5.05 19.91
C ALA A 87 -6.33 5.24 20.61
N GLY A 88 -7.22 4.24 20.54
CA GLY A 88 -8.51 4.26 21.23
C GLY A 88 -8.38 4.29 22.75
N MET A 89 -7.56 3.39 23.30
CA MET A 89 -7.33 3.28 24.75
C MET A 89 -6.61 4.50 25.34
N LYS A 90 -5.73 5.13 24.57
CA LYS A 90 -5.07 6.38 24.97
C LYS A 90 -6.10 7.49 25.18
N GLU A 91 -7.02 7.69 24.23
CA GLU A 91 -8.07 8.71 24.35
C GLU A 91 -9.13 8.34 25.38
N PHE A 92 -9.49 7.05 25.51
CA PHE A 92 -10.40 6.57 26.55
C PHE A 92 -9.89 6.93 27.96
N ARG A 93 -8.60 6.67 28.24
CA ARG A 93 -8.01 6.98 29.54
C ARG A 93 -7.87 8.48 29.76
N ARG A 94 -7.54 9.25 28.72
CA ARG A 94 -7.49 10.72 28.79
C ARG A 94 -8.86 11.32 29.13
N ALA A 95 -9.91 10.85 28.46
CA ALA A 95 -11.28 11.31 28.72
C ALA A 95 -11.76 10.93 30.13
N ARG A 96 -11.38 9.74 30.63
CA ARG A 96 -11.68 9.30 32.00
C ARG A 96 -10.93 10.10 33.07
N GLN A 97 -9.67 10.46 32.82
CA GLN A 97 -8.86 11.29 33.74
C GLN A 97 -9.35 12.73 33.84
N ASN A 98 -9.91 13.28 32.75
CA ASN A 98 -10.43 14.65 32.71
C ASN A 98 -11.80 14.84 33.39
N GLY A 99 -12.23 13.90 34.24
CA GLY A 99 -13.40 14.07 35.09
C GLY A 99 -14.75 13.80 34.42
N ALA A 100 -14.80 13.07 33.29
CA ALA A 100 -16.04 12.59 32.70
C ALA A 100 -16.65 11.41 33.51
N THR A 101 -16.84 11.62 34.82
CA THR A 101 -17.41 10.64 35.75
C THR A 101 -18.67 11.23 36.38
N GLY A 102 -19.83 10.95 35.79
CA GLY A 102 -21.14 11.25 36.38
C GLY A 102 -22.27 11.28 35.35
N GLY A 103 -23.10 10.23 35.33
CA GLY A 103 -24.34 10.15 34.53
C GLY A 103 -24.26 9.26 33.29
N ALA A 104 -25.42 8.82 32.77
CA ALA A 104 -25.51 7.96 31.57
C ALA A 104 -24.81 8.56 30.34
N ASP A 105 -24.77 9.90 30.24
CA ASP A 105 -24.06 10.65 29.19
C ASP A 105 -22.52 10.61 29.31
N ALA A 106 -21.98 10.31 30.49
CA ALA A 106 -20.54 10.22 30.70
C ALA A 106 -19.90 9.08 29.90
N SER A 107 -20.65 7.99 29.67
CA SER A 107 -20.22 6.90 28.79
C SER A 107 -20.02 7.41 27.36
N ASN A 108 -20.94 8.23 26.84
CA ASN A 108 -20.87 8.78 25.50
C ASN A 108 -19.72 9.80 25.37
N VAL A 109 -19.51 10.62 26.41
CA VAL A 109 -18.40 11.58 26.49
C VAL A 109 -17.03 10.90 26.49
N VAL A 110 -16.92 9.69 27.04
CA VAL A 110 -15.65 8.93 27.10
C VAL A 110 -15.46 8.02 25.88
N LEU A 111 -16.50 7.36 25.38
CA LEU A 111 -16.41 6.44 24.25
C LEU A 111 -16.34 7.16 22.90
N ALA A 112 -16.99 8.32 22.72
CA ALA A 112 -16.97 9.03 21.44
C ALA A 112 -15.56 9.53 21.04
N PRO A 113 -14.72 10.09 21.93
CA PRO A 113 -13.32 10.39 21.63
C PRO A 113 -12.50 9.15 21.28
N ALA A 114 -12.66 8.06 22.03
CA ALA A 114 -11.95 6.80 21.78
C ALA A 114 -12.30 6.21 20.39
N SER A 115 -13.60 6.14 20.06
CA SER A 115 -14.09 5.67 18.76
C SER A 115 -13.58 6.54 17.60
N ARG A 116 -13.57 7.86 17.77
CA ARG A 116 -13.00 8.79 16.77
C ARG A 116 -11.50 8.56 16.57
N ALA A 117 -10.76 8.36 17.64
CA ALA A 117 -9.33 8.07 17.56
C ALA A 117 -9.04 6.72 16.88
N MET A 118 -9.83 5.69 17.18
CA MET A 118 -9.73 4.39 16.49
C MET A 118 -10.01 4.53 15.00
N ARG A 119 -11.06 5.28 14.61
CA ARG A 119 -11.37 5.54 13.19
C ARG A 119 -10.26 6.30 12.49
N ALA A 120 -9.70 7.32 13.13
CA ALA A 120 -8.59 8.10 12.58
C ALA A 120 -7.32 7.25 12.42
N ALA A 121 -7.02 6.39 13.41
CA ALA A 121 -5.91 5.45 13.33
C ALA A 121 -6.13 4.42 12.21
N PHE A 122 -7.34 3.86 12.11
CA PHE A 122 -7.72 2.94 11.04
C PHE A 122 -7.51 3.55 9.66
N GLN A 123 -7.97 4.78 9.45
CA GLN A 123 -7.79 5.47 8.17
C GLN A 123 -6.30 5.65 7.84
N ARG A 124 -5.48 6.05 8.82
CA ARG A 124 -4.02 6.18 8.61
C ARG A 124 -3.36 4.85 8.25
N GLU A 125 -3.76 3.75 8.89
CA GLU A 125 -3.26 2.42 8.55
C GLU A 125 -3.68 2.01 7.13
N MET A 126 -4.93 2.29 6.75
CA MET A 126 -5.42 2.06 5.39
C MET A 126 -4.64 2.88 4.37
N ASP A 127 -4.50 4.19 4.57
CA ASP A 127 -3.76 5.07 3.67
C ASP A 127 -2.30 4.59 3.48
N ALA A 128 -1.66 4.11 4.56
CA ALA A 128 -0.32 3.53 4.51
C ALA A 128 -0.27 2.22 3.69
N LEU A 129 -1.27 1.34 3.87
CA LEU A 129 -1.41 0.10 3.11
C LEU A 129 -1.77 0.36 1.64
N GLU A 130 -2.47 1.45 1.34
CA GLU A 130 -2.87 1.85 0.00
C GLU A 130 -1.80 2.63 -0.77
N SER A 131 -0.77 3.13 -0.07
CA SER A 131 0.34 3.85 -0.70
C SER A 131 0.91 3.09 -1.91
N SER A 132 1.30 3.76 -2.98
CA SER A 132 1.80 3.14 -4.23
C SER A 132 0.78 2.35 -5.09
N LEU A 133 -0.44 2.03 -4.62
CA LEU A 133 -1.47 1.44 -5.49
C LEU A 133 -1.89 2.40 -6.61
N ALA A 134 -1.95 3.70 -6.31
CA ALA A 134 -2.21 4.72 -7.32
C ALA A 134 -1.17 4.69 -8.45
N PHE A 135 0.11 4.48 -8.14
CA PHE A 135 1.15 4.34 -9.16
C PHE A 135 0.94 3.10 -10.03
N LEU A 136 0.64 1.95 -9.42
CA LEU A 136 0.33 0.72 -10.17
C LEU A 136 -0.90 0.88 -11.07
N ALA A 137 -1.94 1.56 -10.58
CA ALA A 137 -3.13 1.86 -11.35
C ALA A 137 -2.81 2.76 -12.56
N SER A 138 -2.04 3.84 -12.35
CA SER A 138 -1.60 4.73 -13.42
C SER A 138 -0.65 4.04 -14.41
N ALA A 139 0.31 3.26 -13.93
CA ALA A 139 1.22 2.51 -14.79
C ALA A 139 0.46 1.51 -15.67
N GLY A 140 -0.51 0.80 -15.08
CA GLY A 140 -1.40 -0.11 -15.78
C GLY A 140 -2.26 0.58 -16.85
N SER A 141 -2.83 1.75 -16.54
CA SER A 141 -3.72 2.46 -17.47
C SER A 141 -2.99 3.25 -18.56
N VAL A 142 -1.79 3.78 -18.28
CA VAL A 142 -1.02 4.62 -19.22
C VAL A 142 -0.14 3.78 -20.14
N SER A 143 0.31 2.60 -19.70
CA SER A 143 1.20 1.74 -20.51
C SER A 143 0.68 1.37 -21.92
N PRO A 144 -0.63 1.12 -22.16
CA PRO A 144 -1.12 0.83 -23.50
C PRO A 144 -0.98 2.01 -24.45
N TYR A 145 -1.20 3.24 -23.95
CA TYR A 145 -1.07 4.46 -24.74
C TYR A 145 0.40 4.72 -25.12
N ILE A 146 1.34 4.47 -24.20
CA ILE A 146 2.77 4.55 -24.47
C ILE A 146 3.17 3.54 -25.57
N GLY A 147 2.66 2.30 -25.48
CA GLY A 147 2.90 1.28 -26.50
C GLY A 147 2.33 1.67 -27.87
N LEU A 148 1.08 2.14 -27.90
CA LEU A 148 0.41 2.60 -29.13
C LEU A 148 1.16 3.77 -29.78
N PHE A 149 1.67 4.71 -28.98
CA PHE A 149 2.50 5.80 -29.49
C PHE A 149 3.75 5.27 -30.22
N GLY A 150 4.44 4.29 -29.62
CA GLY A 150 5.61 3.67 -30.24
C GLY A 150 5.30 2.99 -31.58
N THR A 151 4.15 2.30 -31.69
CA THR A 151 3.75 1.63 -32.93
C THR A 151 3.35 2.63 -34.02
N VAL A 152 2.57 3.66 -33.69
CA VAL A 152 2.18 4.73 -34.64
C VAL A 152 3.41 5.43 -35.20
N TRP A 153 4.37 5.78 -34.34
CA TRP A 153 5.60 6.41 -34.78
C TRP A 153 6.43 5.50 -35.68
N GLY A 154 6.58 4.23 -35.32
CA GLY A 154 7.30 3.25 -36.12
C GLY A 154 6.73 3.12 -37.54
N ILE A 155 5.40 3.06 -37.65
CA ILE A 155 4.70 3.03 -38.94
C ILE A 155 4.94 4.32 -39.74
N MET A 156 4.82 5.50 -39.11
CA MET A 156 5.09 6.78 -39.77
C MET A 156 6.51 6.87 -40.33
N ASN A 157 7.50 6.38 -39.57
CA ASN A 157 8.89 6.39 -40.02
C ASN A 157 9.13 5.41 -41.17
N ALA A 158 8.46 4.25 -41.17
CA ALA A 158 8.52 3.29 -42.28
C ALA A 158 7.95 3.90 -43.58
N PHE A 159 6.84 4.63 -43.50
CA PHE A 159 6.26 5.31 -44.66
C PHE A 159 7.09 6.48 -45.19
N ARG A 160 7.87 7.17 -44.35
CA ARG A 160 8.81 8.22 -44.80
C ARG A 160 10.06 7.66 -45.49
N GLY A 161 10.37 6.39 -45.26
CA GLY A 161 11.52 5.71 -45.88
C GLY A 161 11.21 5.05 -47.22
N LEU A 162 9.93 5.03 -47.63
CA LEU A 162 9.45 4.64 -48.96
C LEU A 162 9.33 5.88 -49.85
#